data_AF-A0A957XD12-F1
#
_entry.id   AF-A0A957XD12-F1
#
_cell.length_a   1.000
_cell.length_b   1.000
_cell.length_c   1.000
_cell.angle_alpha   90.00
_cell.angle_beta   90.00
_cell.angle_gamma   90.00
#
_symmetry.space_group_name_H-M   'P 1'
#
loop_
_entity.id
_entity.type
_entity.pdbx_description
1 polymer ?
#
loop_
_entity_poly.entity_id
_entity_poly.type
_entity_poly.pdbx_seq_one_letter_code
_entity_poly.pdbx_strand_id
1 'polypeptide(L)' 'MAAKFVEKYQVGWQHAAKVGTIVLLFQGSGFRQINNLPYESYSAMVDMLRNEKPIWYDENQSLLATIHEPVGEEEG' A
#
# COMPACT_ATOMS: atom_id res chain seq x y z
N MET A 1 9.37 -8.26 -10.15
CA MET A 1 8.50 -7.59 -9.15
C MET A 1 7.08 -7.56 -9.71
N ALA A 2 6.03 -7.91 -8.95
CA ALA A 2 4.64 -7.88 -9.42
C ALA A 2 3.83 -6.87 -8.60
N ALA A 3 4.15 -5.59 -8.76
CA ALA A 3 3.47 -4.51 -8.04
C ALA A 3 2.14 -4.15 -8.72
N LYS A 4 1.08 -3.99 -7.92
CA LYS A 4 -0.27 -3.66 -8.39
C LYS A 4 -0.57 -2.19 -8.15
N PHE A 5 -1.12 -1.52 -9.16
CA PHE A 5 -1.51 -0.12 -9.05
C PHE A 5 -2.70 0.03 -8.09
N VAL A 6 -2.56 0.92 -7.10
CA VAL A 6 -3.61 1.24 -6.12
C VAL A 6 -4.52 2.33 -6.68
N GLU A 7 -5.75 1.96 -7.04
CA GLU A 7 -6.73 2.88 -7.61
C GLU A 7 -7.49 3.65 -6.52
N LYS A 8 -7.91 2.93 -5.48
CA LYS A 8 -8.65 3.48 -4.33
C LYS A 8 -8.17 2.83 -3.05
N TYR A 9 -8.44 3.48 -1.92
CA TYR A 9 -8.14 2.90 -0.62
C TYR A 9 -9.20 3.29 0.42
N GLN A 10 -9.28 2.52 1.50
CA GLN A 10 -10.03 2.82 2.71
C GLN A 10 -9.13 2.60 3.93
N VAL A 11 -9.31 3.43 4.94
CA VAL A 11 -8.48 3.39 6.16
C VAL A 11 -9.40 3.41 7.38
N GLY A 12 -9.03 2.66 8.41
CA GLY A 12 -9.77 2.60 9.67
C GLY A 12 -8.83 2.46 10.84
N TRP A 13 -9.13 3.16 11.93
CA TRP A 13 -8.39 3.05 13.18
C TRP A 13 -9.30 2.51 14.28
N GLN A 14 -8.87 1.45 14.95
CA GLN A 14 -9.59 0.83 16.07
C GLN A 14 -9.00 1.33 17.39
N HIS A 15 -9.66 2.29 18.04
CA HIS A 15 -9.16 2.92 19.26
C HIS A 15 -8.98 1.93 20.43
N ALA A 16 -9.91 0.97 20.60
CA ALA A 16 -9.86 0.01 21.70
C ALA A 16 -8.65 -0.95 21.58
N ALA A 17 -8.38 -1.44 20.37
CA ALA A 17 -7.27 -2.35 20.10
C ALA A 17 -5.96 -1.63 19.77
N LYS A 18 -6.00 -0.31 19.56
CA LYS A 18 -4.87 0.53 19.09
C LYS A 18 -4.21 -0.01 17.83
N VAL A 19 -5.03 -0.43 16.86
CA VAL A 19 -4.56 -0.95 15.57
C VAL A 19 -5.27 -0.30 14.40
N GLY A 20 -4.53 -0.17 13.30
CA GLY A 20 -5.02 0.31 12.01
C GLY A 20 -5.36 -0.82 11.06
N THR A 21 -6.31 -0.54 10.17
CA THR A 21 -6.66 -1.36 9.02
C THR A 21 -6.62 -0.50 7.77
N ILE A 22 -6.00 -1.02 6.71
CA ILE A 22 -5.95 -0.38 5.39
C ILE A 22 -6.47 -1.38 4.36
N VAL A 23 -7.39 -0.93 3.50
CA VAL A 23 -7.89 -1.68 2.35
C VAL A 23 -7.42 -0.97 1.09
N LEU A 24 -6.64 -1.66 0.26
CA LEU A 24 -6.19 -1.20 -1.05
C LEU A 24 -7.06 -1.84 -2.12
N LEU A 25 -7.59 -1.05 -3.04
CA LEU A 25 -8.35 -1.52 -4.20
C LEU A 25 -7.49 -1.32 -5.44
N PHE A 26 -7.24 -2.41 -6.17
CA PHE A 26 -6.38 -2.40 -7.35
C PHE A 26 -7.18 -2.19 -8.64
N GLN A 27 -6.54 -1.55 -9.62
CA GLN A 27 -7.10 -1.41 -10.95
C GLN A 27 -7.27 -2.80 -11.60
N GLY A 28 -8.43 -3.06 -12.20
CA GLY A 28 -8.69 -4.32 -12.90
C GLY A 28 -9.24 -5.46 -12.03
N SER A 29 -9.69 -5.15 -10.81
CA SER A 29 -10.27 -6.05 -9.78
C SER A 29 -9.27 -6.64 -8.78
N GLY A 30 -9.78 -6.89 -7.56
CA GLY A 30 -8.99 -7.36 -6.41
C GLY A 30 -8.79 -6.28 -5.36
N PHE A 31 -8.68 -6.71 -4.10
CA PHE A 31 -8.34 -5.85 -2.99
C PHE A 31 -7.32 -6.53 -2.08
N ARG A 32 -6.56 -5.72 -1.35
CA ARG A 32 -5.70 -6.19 -0.27
C ARG A 32 -6.11 -5.52 1.02
N GLN A 33 -6.36 -6.31 2.06
CA GLN A 33 -6.59 -5.81 3.41
C GLN A 33 -5.37 -6.08 4.27
N ILE A 34 -4.88 -5.01 4.91
CA ILE A 34 -3.76 -5.03 5.85
C ILE A 34 -4.37 -4.70 7.22
N ASN A 35 -4.23 -5.61 8.17
CA ASN A 35 -4.83 -5.53 9.50
C ASN A 35 -3.76 -5.42 10.58
N ASN A 36 -4.18 -5.03 11.78
CA ASN A 36 -3.33 -5.02 12.98
C ASN A 36 -2.08 -4.13 12.84
N LEU A 37 -2.17 -3.04 12.07
CA LEU A 37 -1.06 -2.11 11.90
C LEU A 37 -0.84 -1.31 13.20
N PRO A 38 0.40 -1.25 13.73
CA PRO A 38 0.76 -0.27 14.75
C PRO A 38 0.51 1.16 14.27
N TYR A 39 0.32 2.10 15.20
CA TYR A 39 0.01 3.50 14.87
C TYR A 39 1.03 4.14 13.93
N GLU A 40 2.32 3.93 14.17
CA GLU A 40 3.39 4.52 13.34
C GLU A 40 3.32 4.02 11.89
N SER A 41 3.20 2.70 11.69
CA SER A 41 3.06 2.11 10.35
C SER A 41 1.75 2.55 9.69
N TYR A 42 0.65 2.57 10.43
CA TYR A 42 -0.63 3.05 9.94
C TYR A 42 -0.55 4.50 9.47
N SER A 43 -0.03 5.40 10.31
CA SER A 43 0.05 6.84 9.98
C SER A 43 0.94 7.06 8.75
N ALA A 44 2.12 6.43 8.71
CA ALA A 44 3.03 6.56 7.57
C ALA A 44 2.39 6.08 6.25
N MET A 45 1.74 4.90 6.27
CA MET A 45 1.06 4.38 5.08
C MET A 45 -0.13 5.27 4.65
N VAL A 46 -0.91 5.80 5.60
CA VAL A 46 -2.01 6.72 5.30
C VAL A 46 -1.50 8.02 4.70
N ASP A 47 -0.41 8.57 5.22
CA ASP A 47 0.20 9.79 4.69
C ASP A 47 0.73 9.59 3.26
N MET A 48 1.37 8.45 2.97
CA MET A 48 1.76 8.09 1.60
C MET A 48 0.54 7.98 0.68
N LEU A 49 -0.50 7.23 1.08
CA LEU A 49 -1.72 7.04 0.28
C LEU A 49 -2.48 8.35 -0.01
N ARG A 50 -2.39 9.33 0.89
CA ARG A 50 -3.06 10.63 0.74
C ARG A 50 -2.28 11.58 -0.16
N ASN A 51 -0.97 11.64 0.01
CA ASN A 51 -0.15 12.71 -0.55
C ASN A 51 0.60 12.29 -1.81
N GLU A 52 0.89 11.01 -1.97
CA GLU A 52 1.67 10.53 -3.11
C GLU A 52 0.76 9.82 -4.11
N LYS A 53 0.94 10.19 -5.38
CA LYS A 53 0.31 9.54 -6.54
C LYS A 53 1.27 9.64 -7.72
N PRO A 54 1.43 8.58 -8.52
CA PRO A 54 0.84 7.24 -8.41
C PRO A 54 1.40 6.38 -7.24
N ILE A 55 0.62 5.40 -6.78
CA ILE A 55 1.02 4.43 -5.75
C ILE A 55 0.85 3.01 -6.27
N TRP A 56 1.83 2.16 -5.96
CA TRP A 56 1.81 0.73 -6.22
C TRP A 56 2.02 -0.06 -4.93
N TYR A 57 1.50 -1.29 -4.91
CA TYR A 57 1.67 -2.22 -3.81
C TYR A 57 2.28 -3.53 -4.31
N ASP A 58 3.45 -3.91 -3.78
CA ASP A 58 4.03 -5.24 -4.00
C ASP A 58 3.54 -6.21 -2.91
N GLU A 59 2.74 -7.19 -3.31
CA GLU A 59 2.20 -8.19 -2.38
C GLU A 59 3.26 -9.13 -1.83
N ASN A 60 4.35 -9.39 -2.57
CA ASN A 60 5.41 -10.30 -2.14
C ASN A 60 6.26 -9.67 -1.03
N GLN A 61 6.42 -8.35 -1.09
CA GLN A 61 7.23 -7.59 -0.13
C GLN A 61 6.40 -6.84 0.90
N SER A 62 5.07 -6.84 0.76
CA SER A 62 4.15 -6.04 1.56
C SER A 62 4.55 -4.57 1.60
N LEU A 63 4.92 -4.03 0.44
CA LEU A 63 5.53 -2.70 0.28
C LEU A 63 4.62 -1.77 -0.51
N LEU A 64 4.38 -0.57 0.02
CA LEU A 64 3.85 0.57 -0.74
C LEU A 64 5.03 1.32 -1.38
N ALA A 65 4.94 1.58 -2.68
CA ALA A 65 5.96 2.28 -3.44
C ALA A 65 5.33 3.39 -4.31
N THR A 66 6.10 4.47 -4.49
CA THR A 66 5.74 5.66 -5.28
C THR A 66 6.48 5.71 -6.61
N ILE A 67 7.35 4.73 -6.85
CA ILE A 67 8.12 4.55 -8.06
C ILE A 67 7.94 3.07 -8.45
N HIS A 68 7.55 2.84 -9.70
CA HIS A 68 7.59 1.53 -10.31
C HIS A 68 8.78 1.49 -11.27
N GLU A 69 9.90 0.91 -10.86
CA GLU A 69 10.98 0.61 -11.79
C GLU A 69 10.62 -0.65 -12.59
N PRO A 70 10.54 -0.58 -13.93
CA PRO A 70 10.52 -1.78 -14.74
C PRO A 70 11.88 -2.47 -14.55
N VAL A 71 11.92 -3.58 -13.81
CA VAL A 71 13.14 -4.40 -13.73
C VAL A 71 13.41 -4.99 -15.11
N GLY A 72 14.32 -4.35 -15.86
CA GLY A 72 14.72 -4.80 -17.18
C GLY A 72 15.33 -3.69 -18.06
N GLU A 73 16.45 -3.12 -17.65
CA GLU A 73 17.51 -2.65 -18.55
C GLU A 73 18.83 -2.54 -17.75
N GLU A 74 19.74 -3.48 -18.03
CA GLU A 74 21.20 -3.40 -17.82
C GLU A 74 21.78 -3.41 -16.38
N GLU A 75 21.75 -4.57 -15.71
CA GLU A 75 22.99 -5.03 -15.04
C GLU A 75 23.80 -5.84 -16.07
N GLY A 76 24.50 -5.12 -16.96
CA GLY A 76 25.49 -5.66 -17.88
C GLY A 76 26.91 -5.41 -17.39
#